data_AF-A0A2V8H2W1-F1
#
_entry.id   AF-A0A2V8H2W1-F1
#
_cell.length_a   1.000
_cell.length_b   1.000
_cell.length_c   1.000
_cell.angle_alpha   90.00
_cell.angle_beta   90.00
_cell.angle_gamma   90.00
#
_symmetry.space_group_name_H-M   'P 1'
#
loop_
_entity.id
_entity.type
_entity.pdbx_description
1 polymer ?
#
loop_
_entity_poly.entity_id
_entity_poly.type
_entity_poly.pdbx_seq_one_letter_code
_entity_poly.pdbx_strand_id
1 'polypeptide(L)'
;MGAVLSAQAGIAYVPFADAKPILEVIQPQLWPAALQGKSPAAVEALWSDWVKREDMAIRARVLEGDDDSVINFLLFGTSFTTQPRVTENELAGVLVRQRETGATRFVPSPLLEKRIDDFIAGLVSPGGNARLELARQVIARQSINPSTDAGKAQLRRYLEDRAAVVGSAVHASTLLDPNAPLVDQVTIFRDRGLSSDTSIAIDFGIEQTLAAIKADGAMAAGSIRRVAIVGPGLDFTDKQEGHDFYPPQTIQPFAVIDSLTRLGLAAAGGVQVTAFDLSPRVLGHFESARARARQGTAYTLVLPRELDRPWSRELTGYWQRFGDRIGQTATIATPPPAAGRVAVRGVAVRPSVVLSVTSRDLNFVVQRADLAAADRFDLMLATNILLYYDVFEQSLAMANIAKMLRPGGLFLTNDRVFELPSSPLRSAGMTDVVYLEQPGASAKGDRITWYRR
;
A
#
# COMPACT_ATOMS: atom_id res chain seq x y z
N MET A 1 -13.43 10.06 27.29
CA MET A 1 -12.31 9.16 26.93
C MET A 1 -12.89 7.86 26.42
N GLY A 2 -13.03 7.69 25.11
CA GLY A 2 -13.47 6.43 24.53
C GLY A 2 -12.38 5.38 24.74
N ALA A 3 -12.74 4.20 25.25
CA ALA A 3 -11.81 3.10 25.42
C ALA A 3 -11.12 2.80 24.08
N VAL A 4 -9.79 2.89 24.08
CA VAL A 4 -8.94 2.26 23.07
C VAL A 4 -9.40 0.80 22.98
N LEU A 5 -9.51 0.24 21.78
CA LEU A 5 -9.71 -1.21 21.60
C LEU A 5 -8.83 -1.92 22.63
N SER A 6 -9.46 -2.74 23.49
CA SER A 6 -8.69 -3.44 24.52
C SER A 6 -7.58 -4.22 23.81
N ALA A 7 -6.42 -4.30 24.45
CA ALA A 7 -5.26 -5.06 23.99
C ALA A 7 -5.53 -6.59 23.91
N GLN A 8 -6.78 -7.01 23.74
CA GLN A 8 -7.34 -8.32 24.08
C GLN A 8 -8.07 -9.02 22.94
N ALA A 9 -8.35 -8.35 21.81
CA ALA A 9 -8.91 -9.04 20.64
C ALA A 9 -7.83 -9.98 20.07
N GLY A 10 -8.02 -11.29 20.22
CA GLY A 10 -7.12 -12.30 19.65
C GLY A 10 -7.06 -12.20 18.14
N ILE A 11 -5.97 -12.69 17.54
CA ILE A 11 -5.90 -12.90 16.09
C ILE A 11 -6.05 -14.40 15.87
N ALA A 12 -6.96 -14.79 15.00
CA ALA A 12 -7.25 -16.18 14.70
C ALA A 12 -7.16 -16.44 13.20
N TYR A 13 -6.66 -17.63 12.84
CA TYR A 13 -6.73 -18.11 11.47
C TYR A 13 -8.18 -18.38 11.04
N VAL A 14 -8.47 -18.21 9.76
CA VAL A 14 -9.79 -18.53 9.19
C VAL A 14 -10.09 -20.03 9.39
N PRO A 15 -11.21 -20.41 10.00
CA PRO A 15 -11.60 -21.81 10.10
C PRO A 15 -12.15 -22.33 8.77
N PHE A 16 -12.02 -23.65 8.53
CA PHE A 16 -12.52 -24.28 7.29
C PHE A 16 -14.01 -24.00 7.06
N ALA A 17 -14.81 -23.95 8.12
CA ALA A 17 -16.24 -23.65 8.04
C ALA A 17 -16.55 -22.29 7.37
N ASP A 18 -15.66 -21.30 7.49
CA ASP A 18 -15.84 -20.00 6.82
C ASP A 18 -15.32 -20.03 5.37
N ALA A 19 -14.38 -20.92 5.03
CA ALA A 19 -13.83 -21.06 3.69
C ALA A 19 -14.62 -22.02 2.79
N LYS A 20 -15.32 -23.00 3.38
CA LYS A 20 -16.11 -24.01 2.67
C LYS A 20 -17.13 -23.39 1.70
N PRO A 21 -17.93 -22.38 2.07
CA PRO A 21 -18.88 -21.75 1.14
C PRO A 21 -18.23 -20.99 -0.01
N ILE A 22 -16.94 -20.66 0.09
CA ILE A 22 -16.17 -20.05 -0.99
C ILE A 22 -15.75 -21.16 -1.96
N LEU A 23 -15.14 -22.22 -1.45
CA LEU A 23 -14.69 -23.38 -2.23
C LEU A 23 -15.84 -24.06 -3.01
N GLU A 24 -17.04 -24.09 -2.43
CA GLU A 24 -18.25 -24.64 -3.08
C GLU A 24 -18.76 -23.79 -4.26
N VAL A 25 -18.43 -22.50 -4.29
CA VAL A 25 -18.90 -21.54 -5.31
C VAL A 25 -17.88 -21.32 -6.41
N ILE A 26 -16.59 -21.20 -6.05
CA ILE A 26 -15.54 -20.93 -7.04
C ILE A 26 -15.19 -22.19 -7.82
N GLN A 27 -14.82 -22.02 -9.08
CA GLN A 27 -14.47 -23.15 -9.94
C GLN A 27 -13.20 -23.87 -9.40
N PRO A 28 -13.12 -25.20 -9.42
CA PRO A 28 -12.02 -25.96 -8.82
C PRO A 28 -10.61 -25.58 -9.29
N GLN A 29 -10.46 -25.08 -10.52
CA GLN A 29 -9.18 -24.59 -11.06
C GLN A 29 -8.71 -23.26 -10.43
N LEU A 30 -9.61 -22.53 -9.77
CA LEU A 30 -9.29 -21.33 -8.98
C LEU A 30 -8.98 -21.67 -7.51
N TRP A 31 -9.04 -22.95 -7.13
CA TRP A 31 -8.59 -23.36 -5.80
C TRP A 31 -7.07 -23.26 -5.72
N PRO A 32 -6.51 -23.04 -4.52
CA PRO A 32 -5.07 -23.15 -4.30
C PRO A 32 -4.56 -24.50 -4.80
N ALA A 33 -3.41 -24.52 -5.49
CA ALA A 33 -2.84 -25.73 -6.09
C ALA A 33 -2.71 -26.89 -5.08
N ALA A 34 -2.39 -26.57 -3.82
CA ALA A 34 -2.29 -27.54 -2.73
C ALA A 34 -3.62 -28.21 -2.35
N LEU A 35 -4.77 -27.65 -2.74
CA LEU A 35 -6.12 -28.14 -2.43
C LEU A 35 -6.82 -28.75 -3.65
N GLN A 36 -6.33 -28.50 -4.88
CA GLN A 36 -6.92 -29.01 -6.12
C GLN A 36 -6.97 -30.54 -6.16
N GLY A 37 -8.05 -31.09 -6.71
CA GLY A 37 -8.26 -32.53 -6.87
C GLY A 37 -8.50 -33.32 -5.58
N LYS A 38 -8.57 -32.65 -4.42
CA LYS A 38 -8.84 -33.29 -3.13
C LYS A 38 -10.34 -33.36 -2.83
N SER A 39 -10.76 -34.39 -2.09
CA SER A 39 -12.13 -34.47 -1.59
C SER A 39 -12.38 -33.41 -0.49
N PRO A 40 -13.63 -32.96 -0.26
CA PRO A 40 -13.93 -31.98 0.78
C PRO A 40 -13.41 -32.36 2.17
N ALA A 41 -13.53 -33.62 2.57
CA ALA A 41 -13.02 -34.12 3.85
C ALA A 41 -11.48 -34.05 3.94
N ALA A 42 -10.78 -34.30 2.82
CA ALA A 42 -9.33 -34.17 2.76
C ALA A 42 -8.88 -32.69 2.82
N VAL A 43 -9.63 -31.77 2.20
CA VAL A 43 -9.38 -30.33 2.32
C VAL A 43 -9.57 -29.87 3.77
N GLU A 44 -10.66 -30.26 4.41
CA GLU A 44 -10.95 -29.92 5.81
C GLU A 44 -9.83 -30.36 6.75
N ALA A 45 -9.36 -31.60 6.61
CA ALA A 45 -8.28 -32.16 7.42
C ALA A 45 -6.95 -31.41 7.23
N LEU A 46 -6.67 -30.89 6.02
CA LEU A 46 -5.45 -30.16 5.70
C LEU A 46 -5.52 -28.65 6.01
N TRP A 47 -6.71 -28.13 6.31
CA TRP A 47 -6.98 -26.70 6.30
C TRP A 47 -6.10 -25.92 7.29
N SER A 48 -5.97 -26.41 8.53
CA SER A 48 -5.18 -25.72 9.57
C SER A 48 -3.71 -25.57 9.19
N ASP A 49 -3.14 -26.57 8.52
CA ASP A 49 -1.76 -26.50 8.06
C ASP A 49 -1.62 -25.68 6.79
N TRP A 50 -2.62 -25.72 5.91
CA TRP A 50 -2.65 -24.89 4.71
C TRP A 50 -2.67 -23.40 5.07
N VAL A 51 -3.57 -22.94 5.94
CA VAL A 51 -3.65 -21.51 6.31
C VAL A 51 -2.37 -20.98 6.95
N LYS A 52 -1.65 -21.81 7.73
CA LYS A 52 -0.36 -21.43 8.33
C LYS A 52 0.75 -21.32 7.27
N ARG A 53 0.78 -22.24 6.31
CA ARG A 53 1.74 -22.18 5.20
C ARG A 53 1.46 -20.98 4.31
N GLU A 54 0.19 -20.72 4.01
CA GLU A 54 -0.23 -19.56 3.23
C GLU A 54 0.13 -18.24 3.93
N ASP A 55 -0.07 -18.16 5.24
CA ASP A 55 0.36 -17.00 6.03
C ASP A 55 1.86 -16.74 5.93
N MET A 56 2.68 -17.79 6.04
CA MET A 56 4.14 -17.66 5.86
C MET A 56 4.51 -17.25 4.43
N ALA A 57 3.83 -17.79 3.41
CA ALA A 57 4.08 -17.47 2.01
C ALA A 57 3.74 -16.00 1.70
N ILE A 58 2.57 -15.52 2.13
CA ILE A 58 2.16 -14.12 1.97
C ILE A 58 3.13 -13.19 2.72
N ARG A 59 3.56 -13.54 3.93
CA ARG A 59 4.56 -12.76 4.68
C ARG A 59 5.92 -12.72 3.99
N ALA A 60 6.34 -13.79 3.33
CA ALA A 60 7.58 -13.80 2.55
C ALA A 60 7.53 -12.80 1.39
N ARG A 61 6.36 -12.61 0.76
CA ARG A 61 6.16 -11.62 -0.32
C ARG A 61 6.34 -10.18 0.14
N VAL A 62 6.23 -9.87 1.44
CA VAL A 62 6.59 -8.54 1.97
C VAL A 62 8.08 -8.24 1.76
N LEU A 63 8.94 -9.25 1.93
CA LEU A 63 10.39 -9.09 1.74
C LEU A 63 10.72 -8.85 0.27
N GLU A 64 10.01 -9.51 -0.64
CA GLU A 64 10.14 -9.25 -2.09
C GLU A 64 9.66 -7.84 -2.46
N GLY A 65 8.65 -7.31 -1.77
CA GLY A 65 8.19 -5.93 -1.94
C GLY A 65 9.21 -4.89 -1.48
N ASP A 66 9.96 -5.18 -0.40
CA ASP A 66 11.09 -4.36 0.02
C ASP A 66 12.19 -4.34 -1.07
N ASP A 67 12.48 -5.47 -1.73
CA ASP A 67 13.44 -5.52 -2.85
C ASP A 67 12.99 -4.58 -3.98
N ASP A 68 11.73 -4.69 -4.41
CA ASP A 68 11.16 -3.82 -5.45
C ASP A 68 11.21 -2.34 -5.06
N SER A 69 10.94 -2.03 -3.79
CA SER A 69 10.99 -0.66 -3.24
C SER A 69 12.40 -0.06 -3.31
N VAL A 70 13.43 -0.87 -3.03
CA VAL A 70 14.85 -0.46 -3.15
C VAL A 70 15.21 -0.14 -4.59
N ILE A 71 14.70 -0.92 -5.56
CA ILE A 71 14.95 -0.65 -6.97
C ILE A 71 14.20 0.60 -7.44
N ASN A 72 12.95 0.81 -7.01
CA ASN A 72 12.25 2.08 -7.30
C ASN A 72 13.01 3.26 -6.71
N PHE A 73 13.57 3.11 -5.51
CA PHE A 73 14.41 4.14 -4.91
C PHE A 73 15.67 4.41 -5.75
N LEU A 74 16.39 3.38 -6.22
CA LEU A 74 17.50 3.54 -7.17
C LEU A 74 17.07 4.30 -8.45
N LEU A 75 15.91 3.99 -9.01
CA LEU A 75 15.45 4.57 -10.27
C LEU A 75 14.94 6.01 -10.12
N PHE A 76 14.21 6.31 -9.05
CA PHE A 76 13.44 7.56 -8.93
C PHE A 76 13.86 8.46 -7.76
N GLY A 77 14.66 7.94 -6.82
CA GLY A 77 15.17 8.70 -5.68
C GLY A 77 16.14 9.81 -6.08
N THR A 78 16.25 10.84 -5.25
CA THR A 78 17.05 12.05 -5.54
C THR A 78 18.01 12.41 -4.40
N SER A 79 17.88 11.75 -3.25
CA SER A 79 18.63 12.04 -2.03
C SER A 79 20.05 11.45 -2.00
N PHE A 80 20.34 10.46 -2.85
CA PHE A 80 21.65 9.81 -2.93
C PHE A 80 22.46 10.21 -4.17
N THR A 81 21.87 10.95 -5.12
CA THR A 81 22.47 11.24 -6.43
C THR A 81 22.04 12.61 -6.94
N THR A 82 22.87 13.23 -7.78
CA THR A 82 22.54 14.46 -8.52
C THR A 82 22.04 14.16 -9.94
N GLN A 83 22.02 12.89 -10.36
CA GLN A 83 21.52 12.48 -11.65
C GLN A 83 20.00 12.68 -11.76
N PRO A 84 19.46 12.98 -12.96
CA PRO A 84 18.03 13.02 -13.17
C PRO A 84 17.38 11.66 -12.87
N ARG A 85 16.08 11.68 -12.55
CA ARG A 85 15.27 10.47 -12.39
C ARG A 85 15.24 9.70 -13.71
N VAL A 86 15.22 8.37 -13.61
CA VAL A 86 15.11 7.52 -14.79
C VAL A 86 13.71 7.64 -15.40
N THR A 87 13.66 7.87 -16.71
CA THR A 87 12.46 7.90 -17.55
C THR A 87 12.20 6.54 -18.21
N GLU A 88 11.01 6.33 -18.78
CA GLU A 88 10.70 5.10 -19.53
C GLU A 88 11.70 4.84 -20.67
N ASN A 89 12.10 5.90 -21.40
CA ASN A 89 13.10 5.79 -22.46
C ASN A 89 14.47 5.33 -21.94
N GLU A 90 14.82 5.69 -20.71
CA GLU A 90 16.09 5.30 -20.08
C GLU A 90 16.04 3.89 -19.47
N LEU A 91 14.85 3.38 -19.16
CA LEU A 91 14.60 2.00 -18.71
C LEU A 91 14.57 0.99 -19.85
N ALA A 92 14.32 1.42 -21.09
CA ALA A 92 14.23 0.53 -22.24
C ALA A 92 15.51 -0.29 -22.46
N GLY A 93 16.68 0.23 -22.03
CA GLY A 93 17.98 -0.42 -22.16
C GLY A 93 18.32 -0.84 -23.59
N VAL A 94 19.43 -1.57 -23.76
CA VAL A 94 19.69 -2.31 -25.00
C VAL A 94 19.79 -3.78 -24.64
N LEU A 95 18.91 -4.59 -25.23
CA LEU A 95 18.99 -6.05 -25.16
C LEU A 95 20.04 -6.53 -26.17
N VAL A 96 21.24 -6.86 -25.68
CA VAL A 96 22.33 -7.36 -26.52
C VAL A 96 22.36 -8.87 -26.45
N ARG A 97 22.20 -9.53 -27.61
CA ARG A 97 22.40 -10.97 -27.73
C ARG A 97 23.90 -11.27 -27.73
N GLN A 98 24.36 -11.99 -26.73
CA GLN A 98 25.74 -12.47 -26.67
C GLN A 98 25.97 -13.51 -27.76
N ARG A 99 26.98 -13.27 -28.61
CA ARG A 99 27.29 -14.14 -29.75
C ARG A 99 27.75 -15.54 -29.33
N GLU A 100 28.37 -15.66 -28.16
CA GLU A 100 28.98 -16.91 -27.68
C GLU A 100 27.97 -17.82 -26.96
N THR A 101 27.08 -17.25 -26.14
CA THR A 101 26.13 -17.99 -25.29
C THR A 101 24.70 -17.98 -25.83
N GLY A 102 24.40 -17.11 -26.79
CA GLY A 102 23.05 -16.88 -27.31
C GLY A 102 22.10 -16.15 -26.34
N ALA A 103 22.55 -15.84 -25.12
CA ALA A 103 21.78 -15.17 -24.09
C ALA A 103 21.61 -13.67 -24.38
N THR A 104 20.46 -13.12 -24.01
CA THR A 104 20.18 -11.69 -24.11
C THR A 104 20.56 -11.02 -22.80
N ARG A 105 21.43 -10.00 -22.86
CA ARG A 105 21.84 -9.20 -21.71
C ARG A 105 21.23 -7.81 -21.78
N PHE A 106 20.63 -7.35 -20.69
CA PHE A 106 20.28 -5.95 -20.51
C PHE A 106 21.54 -5.11 -20.32
N VAL A 107 21.71 -4.08 -21.14
CA VAL A 107 22.78 -3.10 -20.98
C VAL A 107 22.16 -1.80 -20.44
N PRO A 108 22.52 -1.37 -19.21
CA PRO A 108 22.00 -0.13 -18.63
C PRO A 108 22.43 1.08 -19.44
N SER A 109 21.59 2.13 -19.45
CA SER A 109 21.98 3.41 -20.05
C SER A 109 23.09 4.09 -19.24
N PRO A 110 23.90 5.01 -19.83
CA PRO A 110 24.92 5.75 -19.08
C PRO A 110 24.37 6.52 -17.88
N LEU A 111 23.09 6.92 -17.92
CA LEU A 111 22.41 7.50 -16.77
C LEU A 111 22.24 6.46 -15.65
N LEU A 112 21.68 5.29 -15.98
CA LEU A 112 21.42 4.24 -15.00
C LEU A 112 22.72 3.72 -14.37
N GLU A 113 23.79 3.60 -15.16
CA GLU A 113 25.12 3.26 -14.65
C GLU A 113 25.59 4.24 -13.56
N LYS A 114 25.57 5.55 -13.85
CA LYS A 114 25.95 6.58 -12.86
C LYS A 114 25.07 6.55 -11.61
N ARG A 115 23.77 6.34 -11.78
CA ARG A 115 22.86 6.20 -10.63
C ARG A 115 23.20 4.99 -9.77
N ILE A 116 23.53 3.86 -10.38
CA ILE A 116 23.99 2.67 -9.65
C ILE A 116 25.27 2.97 -8.87
N ASP A 117 26.23 3.69 -9.47
CA ASP A 117 27.47 4.10 -8.80
C ASP A 117 27.20 4.94 -7.55
N ASP A 118 26.39 5.98 -7.72
CA ASP A 118 26.01 6.88 -6.63
C ASP A 118 25.22 6.14 -5.55
N PHE A 119 24.35 5.19 -5.93
CA PHE A 119 23.58 4.40 -5.00
C PHE A 119 24.48 3.47 -4.18
N ILE A 120 25.43 2.79 -4.82
CA ILE A 120 26.43 1.96 -4.13
C ILE A 120 27.23 2.82 -3.14
N ALA A 121 27.66 4.01 -3.55
CA ALA A 121 28.37 4.93 -2.65
C ALA A 121 27.49 5.36 -1.46
N GLY A 122 26.22 5.67 -1.70
CA GLY A 122 25.24 5.99 -0.66
C GLY A 122 24.99 4.83 0.31
N LEU A 123 24.99 3.58 -0.16
CA LEU A 123 24.84 2.40 0.69
C LEU A 123 26.04 2.14 1.60
N VAL A 124 27.25 2.52 1.17
CA VAL A 124 28.46 2.44 2.01
C VAL A 124 28.41 3.47 3.14
N SER A 125 27.89 4.65 2.85
CA SER A 125 27.83 5.78 3.78
C SER A 125 26.42 6.38 3.83
N PRO A 126 25.44 5.69 4.43
CA PRO A 126 24.03 6.10 4.40
C PRO A 126 23.73 7.37 5.20
N GLY A 127 24.62 7.75 6.13
CA GLY A 127 24.44 8.92 6.99
C GLY A 127 23.13 8.85 7.78
N GLY A 128 22.32 9.91 7.71
CA GLY A 128 20.99 9.96 8.34
C GLY A 128 19.84 9.50 7.42
N ASN A 129 20.13 8.97 6.23
CA ASN A 129 19.09 8.63 5.26
C ASN A 129 18.47 7.27 5.58
N ALA A 130 17.27 7.30 6.18
CA ALA A 130 16.52 6.09 6.55
C ALA A 130 16.24 5.14 5.37
N ARG A 131 16.16 5.64 4.12
CA ARG A 131 15.94 4.79 2.94
C ARG A 131 17.20 4.06 2.50
N LEU A 132 18.35 4.73 2.54
CA LEU A 132 19.64 4.08 2.30
C LEU A 132 19.94 3.04 3.40
N GLU A 133 19.57 3.32 4.65
CA GLU A 133 19.68 2.33 5.73
C GLU A 133 18.80 1.10 5.50
N LEU A 134 17.55 1.29 5.06
CA LEU A 134 16.70 0.15 4.69
C LEU A 134 17.29 -0.61 3.51
N ALA A 135 17.70 0.09 2.45
CA ALA A 135 18.29 -0.53 1.28
C ALA A 135 19.53 -1.35 1.65
N ARG A 136 20.37 -0.85 2.57
CA ARG A 136 21.52 -1.59 3.10
C ARG A 136 21.10 -2.88 3.81
N GLN A 137 20.02 -2.85 4.61
CA GLN A 137 19.49 -4.04 5.27
C GLN A 137 18.96 -5.07 4.26
N VAL A 138 18.24 -4.62 3.23
CA VAL A 138 17.73 -5.47 2.15
C VAL A 138 18.88 -6.14 1.39
N ILE A 139 19.89 -5.39 0.99
CA ILE A 139 21.09 -5.90 0.32
C ILE A 139 21.87 -6.89 1.21
N ALA A 140 21.95 -6.64 2.51
CA ALA A 140 22.62 -7.54 3.44
C ALA A 140 21.94 -8.93 3.53
N ARG A 141 20.61 -9.02 3.36
CA ARG A 141 19.89 -10.31 3.31
C ARG A 141 20.33 -11.18 2.13
N GLN A 142 20.79 -10.56 1.05
CA GLN A 142 21.36 -11.23 -0.11
C GLN A 142 22.83 -11.64 0.10
N SER A 143 23.36 -11.50 1.32
CA SER A 143 24.76 -11.76 1.67
C SER A 143 25.77 -10.90 0.89
N ILE A 144 25.36 -9.69 0.47
CA ILE A 144 26.19 -8.74 -0.26
C ILE A 144 26.73 -7.69 0.71
N ASN A 145 28.06 -7.51 0.75
CA ASN A 145 28.70 -6.48 1.57
C ASN A 145 29.26 -5.32 0.71
N PRO A 146 28.58 -4.16 0.63
CA PRO A 146 29.00 -3.04 -0.23
C PRO A 146 30.30 -2.37 0.22
N SER A 147 30.84 -2.68 1.39
CA SER A 147 32.10 -2.09 1.90
C SER A 147 33.37 -2.75 1.33
N THR A 148 33.24 -3.83 0.56
CA THR A 148 34.37 -4.53 -0.08
C THR A 148 34.32 -4.40 -1.60
N ASP A 149 35.45 -4.44 -2.29
CA ASP A 149 35.47 -4.33 -3.76
C ASP A 149 34.72 -5.49 -4.44
N ALA A 150 34.89 -6.72 -3.92
CA ALA A 150 34.15 -7.88 -4.39
C ALA A 150 32.64 -7.72 -4.18
N GLY A 151 32.23 -7.23 -3.02
CA GLY A 151 30.81 -7.00 -2.71
C GLY A 151 30.21 -5.84 -3.50
N LYS A 152 30.97 -4.78 -3.82
CA LYS A 152 30.52 -3.71 -4.75
C LYS A 152 30.28 -4.26 -6.16
N ALA A 153 31.18 -5.11 -6.65
CA ALA A 153 31.01 -5.75 -7.96
C ALA A 153 29.80 -6.70 -7.98
N GLN A 154 29.55 -7.44 -6.89
CA GLN A 154 28.36 -8.26 -6.73
C GLN A 154 27.08 -7.41 -6.65
N LEU A 155 27.11 -6.33 -5.87
CA LEU A 155 25.99 -5.41 -5.72
C LEU A 155 25.60 -4.76 -7.04
N ARG A 156 26.58 -4.30 -7.83
CA ARG A 156 26.31 -3.75 -9.15
C ARG A 156 25.51 -4.72 -10.02
N ARG A 157 25.97 -5.97 -10.15
CA ARG A 157 25.28 -7.00 -10.94
C ARG A 157 23.87 -7.23 -10.42
N TYR A 158 23.70 -7.35 -9.11
CA TYR A 158 22.40 -7.49 -8.48
C TYR A 158 21.45 -6.33 -8.84
N LEU A 159 21.92 -5.08 -8.76
CA LEU A 159 21.10 -3.91 -9.07
C LEU A 159 20.77 -3.82 -10.57
N GLU A 160 21.70 -4.14 -11.46
CA GLU A 160 21.47 -4.18 -12.91
C GLU A 160 20.41 -5.23 -13.28
N ASP A 161 20.55 -6.46 -12.75
CA ASP A 161 19.62 -7.56 -13.01
C ASP A 161 18.21 -7.21 -12.50
N ARG A 162 18.11 -6.67 -11.29
CA ARG A 162 16.81 -6.28 -10.71
C ARG A 162 16.21 -5.06 -11.40
N ALA A 163 17.00 -4.07 -11.81
CA ALA A 163 16.51 -2.94 -12.59
C ALA A 163 15.93 -3.38 -13.94
N ALA A 164 16.52 -4.38 -14.60
CA ALA A 164 15.98 -4.95 -15.84
C ALA A 164 14.60 -5.61 -15.61
N VAL A 165 14.44 -6.35 -14.51
CA VAL A 165 13.16 -6.99 -14.15
C VAL A 165 12.09 -5.94 -13.81
N VAL A 166 12.42 -4.96 -12.96
CA VAL A 166 11.45 -3.92 -12.55
C VAL A 166 11.09 -3.00 -13.73
N GLY A 167 12.07 -2.65 -14.58
CA GLY A 167 11.84 -1.84 -15.78
C GLY A 167 10.98 -2.54 -16.83
N SER A 168 11.13 -3.85 -17.00
CA SER A 168 10.28 -4.64 -17.91
C SER A 168 8.86 -4.88 -17.34
N ALA A 169 8.68 -4.96 -16.02
CA ALA A 169 7.36 -5.09 -15.39
C ALA A 169 6.46 -3.84 -15.55
N VAL A 170 7.03 -2.67 -15.82
CA VAL A 170 6.27 -1.46 -16.20
C VAL A 170 5.52 -1.66 -17.54
N HIS A 171 5.91 -2.67 -18.32
CA HIS A 171 5.32 -3.04 -19.60
C HIS A 171 4.38 -4.25 -19.51
N ALA A 172 3.81 -4.56 -18.35
CA ALA A 172 2.88 -5.69 -18.21
C ALA A 172 1.74 -5.51 -19.22
N SER A 173 1.77 -6.31 -20.29
CA SER A 173 0.83 -6.23 -21.41
C SER A 173 -0.62 -6.32 -20.96
N THR A 174 -0.88 -7.00 -19.84
CA THR A 174 -2.19 -7.09 -19.16
C THR A 174 -2.75 -5.73 -18.73
N LEU A 175 -1.91 -4.76 -18.31
CA LEU A 175 -2.36 -3.39 -17.98
C LEU A 175 -2.78 -2.60 -19.22
N LEU A 176 -2.21 -2.96 -20.37
CA LEU A 176 -2.39 -2.25 -21.64
C LEU A 176 -3.36 -2.98 -22.58
N ASP A 177 -3.74 -4.22 -22.27
CA ASP A 177 -4.65 -5.05 -23.06
C ASP A 177 -6.08 -4.96 -22.48
N PRO A 178 -6.98 -4.18 -23.10
CA PRO A 178 -8.37 -4.09 -22.67
C PRO A 178 -9.14 -5.41 -22.83
N ASN A 179 -8.60 -6.38 -23.57
CA ASN A 179 -9.20 -7.71 -23.77
C ASN A 179 -8.64 -8.77 -22.83
N ALA A 180 -7.71 -8.43 -21.93
CA ALA A 180 -7.22 -9.37 -20.94
C ALA A 180 -8.38 -9.98 -20.13
N PRO A 181 -8.35 -11.29 -19.80
CA PRO A 181 -9.38 -11.90 -18.97
C PRO A 181 -9.60 -11.12 -17.67
N LEU A 182 -10.85 -10.95 -17.25
CA LEU A 182 -11.20 -10.17 -16.04
C LEU A 182 -10.44 -10.65 -14.79
N VAL A 183 -10.21 -11.96 -14.67
CA VAL A 183 -9.42 -12.54 -13.57
C VAL A 183 -8.00 -11.97 -13.52
N ASP A 184 -7.33 -11.84 -14.67
CA ASP A 184 -5.97 -11.31 -14.73
C ASP A 184 -5.92 -9.80 -14.49
N GLN A 185 -6.99 -9.07 -14.85
CA GLN A 185 -7.12 -7.65 -14.50
C GLN A 185 -7.33 -7.44 -12.99
N VAL A 186 -8.11 -8.32 -12.34
CA VAL A 186 -8.44 -8.24 -10.90
C VAL A 186 -7.29 -8.66 -10.00
N THR A 187 -6.43 -9.58 -10.46
CA THR A 187 -5.34 -10.15 -9.64
C THR A 187 -3.97 -9.76 -10.21
N ILE A 188 -3.86 -8.56 -10.76
CA ILE A 188 -2.75 -8.20 -11.66
C ILE A 188 -1.36 -8.25 -11.00
N PHE A 189 -1.29 -8.10 -9.67
CA PHE A 189 -0.04 -8.18 -8.91
C PHE A 189 0.02 -9.43 -8.01
N ARG A 190 -0.76 -10.48 -8.31
CA ARG A 190 -0.76 -11.75 -7.54
C ARG A 190 0.62 -12.40 -7.41
N ASP A 191 1.47 -12.21 -8.42
CA ASP A 191 2.82 -12.79 -8.46
C ASP A 191 3.93 -11.78 -8.06
N ARG A 192 3.56 -10.60 -7.55
CA ARG A 192 4.51 -9.56 -7.12
C ARG A 192 4.69 -9.54 -5.60
N GLY A 193 5.84 -9.04 -5.17
CA GLY A 193 6.06 -8.67 -3.77
C GLY A 193 5.08 -7.58 -3.32
N LEU A 194 4.69 -7.61 -2.04
CA LEU A 194 3.70 -6.70 -1.48
C LEU A 194 4.34 -5.32 -1.24
N SER A 195 3.90 -4.30 -1.99
CA SER A 195 4.36 -2.93 -1.78
C SER A 195 3.64 -2.25 -0.61
N SER A 196 4.35 -1.35 0.08
CA SER A 196 3.79 -0.57 1.20
C SER A 196 3.72 0.92 0.86
N ASP A 197 3.16 1.28 -0.29
CA ASP A 197 3.07 2.69 -0.71
C ASP A 197 1.84 3.38 -0.12
N THR A 198 1.90 4.70 0.03
CA THR A 198 0.77 5.56 0.44
C THR A 198 0.78 6.79 -0.47
N SER A 199 -0.38 7.24 -0.93
CA SER A 199 -0.52 8.42 -1.80
C SER A 199 -1.68 9.30 -1.36
N ILE A 200 -1.52 10.62 -1.54
CA ILE A 200 -2.59 11.58 -1.30
C ILE A 200 -3.73 11.47 -2.32
N ALA A 201 -3.47 10.95 -3.52
CA ALA A 201 -4.50 10.83 -4.57
C ALA A 201 -5.58 9.83 -4.15
N ILE A 202 -5.18 8.65 -3.65
CA ILE A 202 -6.14 7.65 -3.16
C ILE A 202 -6.89 8.17 -1.91
N ASP A 203 -6.22 8.92 -1.04
CA ASP A 203 -6.85 9.56 0.12
C ASP A 203 -7.89 10.62 -0.27
N PHE A 204 -7.65 11.39 -1.34
CA PHE A 204 -8.66 12.26 -1.94
C PHE A 204 -9.86 11.44 -2.47
N GLY A 205 -9.60 10.30 -3.13
CA GLY A 205 -10.66 9.42 -3.58
C GLY A 205 -11.53 8.89 -2.43
N ILE A 206 -10.90 8.56 -1.30
CA ILE A 206 -11.60 8.17 -0.08
C ILE A 206 -12.47 9.32 0.43
N GLU A 207 -11.98 10.57 0.47
CA GLU A 207 -12.80 11.73 0.87
C GLU A 207 -14.02 11.91 -0.04
N GLN A 208 -13.85 11.82 -1.36
CA GLN A 208 -14.94 11.93 -2.33
C GLN A 208 -15.99 10.82 -2.12
N THR A 209 -15.54 9.59 -1.87
CA THR A 209 -16.41 8.45 -1.59
C THR A 209 -17.17 8.64 -0.27
N LEU A 210 -16.50 9.11 0.78
CA LEU A 210 -17.14 9.43 2.07
C LEU A 210 -18.17 10.56 1.93
N ALA A 211 -17.89 11.57 1.09
CA ALA A 211 -18.84 12.63 0.78
C ALA A 211 -20.08 12.09 0.04
N ALA A 212 -19.90 11.16 -0.91
CA ALA A 212 -20.99 10.49 -1.60
C ALA A 212 -21.82 9.62 -0.64
N ILE A 213 -21.18 8.82 0.21
CA ILE A 213 -21.84 8.01 1.26
C ILE A 213 -22.66 8.90 2.21
N LYS A 214 -22.13 10.07 2.58
CA LYS A 214 -22.87 11.04 3.39
C LYS A 214 -24.10 11.58 2.64
N ALA A 215 -23.94 11.96 1.38
CA ALA A 215 -25.01 12.50 0.56
C ALA A 215 -26.14 11.47 0.33
N ASP A 216 -25.79 10.19 0.19
CA ASP A 216 -26.72 9.07 0.07
C ASP A 216 -27.46 8.74 1.39
N GLY A 217 -26.98 9.28 2.53
CA GLY A 217 -27.51 8.92 3.84
C GLY A 217 -27.13 7.50 4.28
N ALA A 218 -26.19 6.86 3.58
CA ALA A 218 -25.71 5.51 3.86
C ALA A 218 -25.03 5.38 5.24
N MET A 219 -24.54 6.48 5.80
CA MET A 219 -24.03 6.57 7.17
C MET A 219 -24.59 7.83 7.84
N ALA A 220 -25.09 7.68 9.07
CA ALA A 220 -25.57 8.81 9.85
C ALA A 220 -24.41 9.73 10.26
N ALA A 221 -24.69 11.04 10.35
CA ALA A 221 -23.75 12.01 10.88
C ALA A 221 -23.27 11.60 12.27
N GLY A 222 -21.97 11.76 12.54
CA GLY A 222 -21.36 11.41 13.82
C GLY A 222 -21.44 9.93 14.23
N SER A 223 -21.66 9.02 13.28
CA SER A 223 -21.85 7.59 13.58
C SER A 223 -20.57 6.74 13.50
N ILE A 224 -19.50 7.25 12.88
CA ILE A 224 -18.25 6.53 12.69
C ILE A 224 -17.33 6.75 13.88
N ARG A 225 -17.04 5.68 14.61
CA ARG A 225 -16.18 5.65 15.80
C ARG A 225 -14.96 4.76 15.59
N ARG A 226 -15.10 3.63 14.93
CA ARG A 226 -14.05 2.62 14.74
C ARG A 226 -13.81 2.37 13.27
N VAL A 227 -12.57 2.59 12.85
CA VAL A 227 -12.11 2.41 11.48
C VAL A 227 -10.99 1.38 11.47
N ALA A 228 -10.99 0.46 10.51
CA ALA A 228 -9.81 -0.31 10.18
C ALA A 228 -9.25 0.10 8.81
N ILE A 229 -7.93 0.12 8.69
CA ILE A 229 -7.23 0.36 7.43
C ILE A 229 -6.29 -0.82 7.23
N VAL A 230 -6.48 -1.57 6.15
CA VAL A 230 -5.59 -2.66 5.75
C VAL A 230 -4.55 -2.08 4.79
N GLY A 231 -3.27 -2.26 5.12
CA GLY A 231 -2.16 -1.74 4.33
C GLY A 231 -2.15 -0.22 4.26
N PRO A 232 -2.01 0.52 5.39
CA PRO A 232 -2.00 1.98 5.41
C PRO A 232 -0.80 2.62 4.69
N GLY A 233 0.18 1.80 4.29
CA GLY A 233 1.38 2.23 3.59
C GLY A 233 2.37 2.99 4.45
N LEU A 234 3.59 3.08 3.94
CA LEU A 234 4.73 3.82 4.45
C LEU A 234 5.58 4.28 3.26
N ASP A 235 5.41 5.55 2.92
CA ASP A 235 6.02 6.24 1.80
C ASP A 235 7.53 5.98 1.75
N PHE A 236 7.92 5.17 0.77
CA PHE A 236 9.31 4.87 0.47
C PHE A 236 9.73 5.69 -0.75
N THR A 237 9.48 5.25 -1.97
CA THR A 237 9.71 6.09 -3.16
C THR A 237 8.77 5.59 -4.25
N ASP A 238 7.56 6.15 -4.28
CA ASP A 238 6.56 5.84 -5.29
C ASP A 238 7.10 6.18 -6.70
N LYS A 239 6.86 5.25 -7.65
CA LYS A 239 7.31 5.28 -9.04
C LYS A 239 6.86 6.52 -9.83
N GLN A 240 5.80 7.19 -9.37
CA GLN A 240 5.17 8.29 -10.08
C GLN A 240 5.12 9.57 -9.23
N GLU A 241 4.87 9.47 -7.93
CA GLU A 241 4.60 10.65 -7.08
C GLU A 241 5.59 10.79 -5.91
N GLY A 242 6.48 9.83 -5.76
CA GLY A 242 7.33 9.67 -4.58
C GLY A 242 8.46 10.69 -4.54
N HIS A 243 8.75 11.19 -3.35
CA HIS A 243 9.91 12.01 -3.08
C HIS A 243 10.61 11.53 -1.82
N ASP A 244 11.92 11.71 -1.77
CA ASP A 244 12.79 11.12 -0.76
C ASP A 244 13.60 12.16 0.04
N PHE A 245 13.29 13.45 -0.12
CA PHE A 245 13.93 14.56 0.61
C PHE A 245 13.34 14.80 2.02
N TYR A 246 12.48 13.90 2.50
CA TYR A 246 11.92 13.89 3.85
C TYR A 246 11.86 12.46 4.39
N PRO A 247 11.80 12.22 5.72
CA PRO A 247 11.76 10.87 6.28
C PRO A 247 10.53 10.07 5.82
N PRO A 248 10.61 8.72 5.75
CA PRO A 248 9.44 7.88 5.47
C PRO A 248 8.25 8.20 6.38
N GLN A 249 7.04 8.18 5.81
CA GLN A 249 5.81 8.57 6.50
C GLN A 249 4.60 7.75 6.03
N THR A 250 3.61 7.55 6.91
CA THR A 250 2.27 7.09 6.53
C THR A 250 1.31 8.28 6.47
N ILE A 251 0.39 8.30 5.50
CA ILE A 251 -0.55 9.42 5.27
C ILE A 251 -1.99 8.98 5.54
N GLN A 252 -2.41 7.84 4.99
CA GLN A 252 -3.81 7.42 4.92
C GLN A 252 -4.58 7.41 6.26
N PRO A 253 -4.04 6.90 7.39
CA PRO A 253 -4.76 6.95 8.66
C PRO A 253 -5.13 8.36 9.11
N PHE A 254 -4.24 9.33 8.87
CA PHE A 254 -4.46 10.72 9.23
C PHE A 254 -5.40 11.39 8.25
N ALA A 255 -5.28 11.08 6.96
CA ALA A 255 -6.20 11.51 5.92
C ALA A 255 -7.65 11.12 6.23
N VAL A 256 -7.87 9.85 6.57
CA VAL A 256 -9.19 9.32 6.88
C VAL A 256 -9.80 10.02 8.11
N ILE A 257 -9.01 10.23 9.18
CA ILE A 257 -9.50 10.96 10.37
C ILE A 257 -9.86 12.41 10.03
N ASP A 258 -9.03 13.08 9.24
CA ASP A 258 -9.24 14.47 8.80
C ASP A 258 -10.53 14.59 7.98
N SER A 259 -10.72 13.73 6.97
CA SER A 259 -11.90 13.70 6.11
C SER A 259 -13.18 13.32 6.87
N LEU A 260 -13.15 12.30 7.73
CA LEU A 260 -14.30 11.91 8.56
C LEU A 260 -14.74 13.05 9.48
N THR A 261 -13.79 13.77 10.06
CA THR A 261 -14.06 14.93 10.92
C THR A 261 -14.62 16.09 10.11
N ARG A 262 -13.99 16.42 8.99
CA ARG A 262 -14.40 17.50 8.07
C ARG A 262 -15.82 17.29 7.54
N LEU A 263 -16.15 16.06 7.16
CA LEU A 263 -17.47 15.70 6.64
C LEU A 263 -18.51 15.53 7.75
N GLY A 264 -18.16 15.60 9.03
CA GLY A 264 -19.09 15.42 10.15
C GLY A 264 -19.60 13.97 10.29
N LEU A 265 -18.85 12.99 9.77
CA LEU A 265 -19.14 11.56 9.93
C LEU A 265 -18.51 10.98 11.19
N ALA A 266 -17.41 11.58 11.66
CA ALA A 266 -16.74 11.22 12.90
C ALA A 266 -17.62 11.43 14.13
N ALA A 267 -17.68 10.43 15.01
CA ALA A 267 -18.38 10.54 16.28
C ALA A 267 -17.81 11.64 17.18
N ALA A 268 -18.63 12.20 18.06
CA ALA A 268 -18.25 13.30 18.96
C ALA A 268 -17.03 12.98 19.85
N GLY A 269 -16.83 11.69 20.19
CA GLY A 269 -15.66 11.22 20.95
C GLY A 269 -14.38 11.04 20.12
N GLY A 270 -14.41 11.37 18.84
CA GLY A 270 -13.35 11.11 17.87
C GLY A 270 -13.43 9.72 17.24
N VAL A 271 -12.48 9.45 16.34
CA VAL A 271 -12.34 8.19 15.61
C VAL A 271 -11.12 7.43 16.14
N GLN A 272 -11.30 6.14 16.41
CA GLN A 272 -10.22 5.19 16.66
C GLN A 272 -9.92 4.43 15.38
N VAL A 273 -8.64 4.43 14.97
CA VAL A 273 -8.17 3.74 13.77
C VAL A 273 -7.30 2.56 14.18
N THR A 274 -7.55 1.40 13.56
CA THR A 274 -6.65 0.24 13.62
C THR A 274 -6.04 0.02 12.25
N ALA A 275 -4.73 0.21 12.14
CA ALA A 275 -3.93 -0.13 10.98
C ALA A 275 -3.55 -1.62 11.05
N PHE A 276 -3.98 -2.40 10.07
CA PHE A 276 -3.56 -3.77 9.87
C PHE A 276 -2.50 -3.81 8.78
N ASP A 277 -1.34 -4.41 9.08
CA ASP A 277 -0.27 -4.57 8.09
C ASP A 277 0.55 -5.83 8.42
N LEU A 278 1.24 -6.36 7.43
CA LEU A 278 2.17 -7.48 7.56
C LEU A 278 3.62 -7.01 7.73
N SER A 279 3.91 -5.78 7.29
CA SER A 279 5.25 -5.22 7.26
C SER A 279 5.71 -4.79 8.65
N PRO A 280 6.76 -5.42 9.22
CA PRO A 280 7.33 -4.98 10.49
C PRO A 280 7.80 -3.52 10.44
N ARG A 281 8.19 -3.04 9.25
CA ARG A 281 8.61 -1.65 9.02
C ARG A 281 7.45 -0.68 9.20
N VAL A 282 6.29 -0.98 8.62
CA VAL A 282 5.07 -0.18 8.76
C VAL A 282 4.62 -0.16 10.22
N LEU A 283 4.54 -1.33 10.85
CA LEU A 283 4.12 -1.46 12.26
C LEU A 283 5.08 -0.73 13.21
N GLY A 284 6.39 -0.91 13.04
CA GLY A 284 7.42 -0.24 13.83
C GLY A 284 7.39 1.28 13.68
N HIS A 285 7.01 1.78 12.49
CA HIS A 285 6.83 3.21 12.25
C HIS A 285 5.68 3.79 13.09
N PHE A 286 4.52 3.10 13.14
CA PHE A 286 3.41 3.50 14.00
C PHE A 286 3.78 3.49 15.48
N GLU A 287 4.44 2.45 15.96
CA GLU A 287 4.85 2.39 17.37
C GLU A 287 5.83 3.50 17.73
N SER A 288 6.79 3.79 16.85
CA SER A 288 7.72 4.91 17.01
C SER A 288 7.00 6.27 17.02
N ALA A 289 6.05 6.48 16.10
CA ALA A 289 5.24 7.68 16.04
C ALA A 289 4.39 7.87 17.31
N ARG A 290 3.76 6.79 17.80
CA ARG A 290 2.98 6.79 19.04
C ARG A 290 3.86 7.06 20.26
N ALA A 291 5.06 6.48 20.34
CA ALA A 291 5.99 6.73 21.43
C ALA A 291 6.37 8.22 21.52
N ARG A 292 6.69 8.85 20.38
CA ARG A 292 6.92 10.30 20.30
C ARG A 292 5.67 11.12 20.68
N ALA A 293 4.50 10.70 20.22
CA ALA A 293 3.25 11.38 20.56
C ALA A 293 2.91 11.30 22.06
N ARG A 294 3.22 10.20 22.76
CA ARG A 294 3.08 10.12 24.22
C ARG A 294 3.96 11.13 24.95
N GLN A 295 5.07 11.56 24.33
CA GLN A 295 5.95 12.61 24.83
C GLN A 295 5.53 14.02 24.36
N GLY A 296 4.35 14.15 23.72
CA GLY A 296 3.83 15.42 23.24
C GLY A 296 4.38 15.88 21.89
N THR A 297 5.21 15.06 21.22
CA THR A 297 5.76 15.40 19.90
C THR A 297 4.72 15.15 18.80
N ALA A 298 4.48 16.17 17.97
CA ALA A 298 3.62 16.06 16.79
C ALA A 298 4.23 15.11 15.75
N TYR A 299 3.37 14.53 14.91
CA TYR A 299 3.81 13.79 13.73
C TYR A 299 3.78 14.72 12.52
N THR A 300 4.95 15.07 11.98
CA THR A 300 5.06 16.00 10.84
C THR A 300 4.92 15.25 9.52
N LEU A 301 3.87 15.57 8.77
CA LEU A 301 3.66 15.16 7.39
C LEU A 301 4.28 16.16 6.43
N VAL A 302 4.95 15.66 5.39
CA VAL A 302 5.47 16.44 4.26
C VAL A 302 4.70 16.05 3.01
N LEU A 303 3.97 16.98 2.41
CA LEU A 303 3.03 16.71 1.33
C LEU A 303 3.51 17.40 0.05
N PRO A 304 4.39 16.74 -0.74
CA PRO A 304 4.82 17.28 -2.01
C PRO A 304 3.71 17.24 -3.06
N ARG A 305 3.76 18.17 -3.98
CA ARG A 305 2.95 18.23 -5.20
C ARG A 305 3.85 18.67 -6.35
N GLU A 306 4.00 17.79 -7.33
CA GLU A 306 4.69 18.12 -8.59
C GLU A 306 3.83 19.10 -9.40
N LEU A 307 4.38 20.27 -9.73
CA LEU A 307 3.66 21.34 -10.43
C LEU A 307 3.53 21.09 -11.94
N ASP A 308 4.38 20.23 -12.48
CA ASP A 308 4.33 19.81 -13.88
C ASP A 308 3.31 18.68 -14.11
N ARG A 309 2.74 18.11 -13.02
CA ARG A 309 1.63 17.16 -13.10
C ARG A 309 0.29 17.91 -13.10
N PRO A 310 -0.61 17.61 -14.06
CA PRO A 310 -1.88 18.30 -14.16
C PRO A 310 -2.92 17.68 -13.22
N TRP A 311 -2.74 17.89 -11.92
CA TRP A 311 -3.74 17.53 -10.91
C TRP A 311 -5.07 18.22 -11.21
N SER A 312 -6.17 17.49 -11.03
CA SER A 312 -7.52 18.07 -11.06
C SER A 312 -7.63 19.22 -10.04
N ARG A 313 -8.59 20.11 -10.29
CA ARG A 313 -8.85 21.24 -9.39
C ARG A 313 -9.25 20.74 -8.00
N GLU A 314 -10.03 19.66 -7.94
CA GLU A 314 -10.55 19.04 -6.74
C GLU A 314 -9.43 18.41 -5.91
N LEU A 315 -8.52 17.64 -6.53
CA LEU A 315 -7.35 17.08 -5.86
C LEU A 315 -6.43 18.18 -5.33
N THR A 316 -6.21 19.24 -6.12
CA THR A 316 -5.46 20.42 -5.67
C THR A 316 -6.12 21.05 -4.44
N GLY A 317 -7.45 21.21 -4.46
CA GLY A 317 -8.21 21.75 -3.32
C GLY A 317 -8.16 20.86 -2.08
N TYR A 318 -8.19 19.53 -2.26
CA TYR A 318 -7.99 18.56 -1.18
C TYR A 318 -6.61 18.72 -0.56
N TRP A 319 -5.54 18.68 -1.37
CA TRP A 319 -4.17 18.88 -0.91
C TRP A 319 -3.98 20.21 -0.18
N GLN A 320 -4.68 21.28 -0.56
CA GLN A 320 -4.59 22.58 0.14
C GLN A 320 -5.23 22.57 1.54
N ARG A 321 -6.31 21.80 1.73
CA ARG A 321 -7.05 21.75 3.01
C ARG A 321 -6.64 20.62 3.93
N PHE A 322 -5.99 19.60 3.38
CA PHE A 322 -5.52 18.45 4.14
C PHE A 322 -4.81 18.87 5.42
N GLY A 323 -5.24 18.29 6.54
CA GLY A 323 -4.65 18.51 7.86
C GLY A 323 -5.37 19.53 8.74
N ASP A 324 -6.30 20.32 8.19
CA ASP A 324 -6.93 21.42 8.93
C ASP A 324 -7.85 20.98 10.10
N ARG A 325 -8.22 19.70 10.19
CA ARG A 325 -8.97 19.15 11.33
C ARG A 325 -8.10 18.39 12.31
N ILE A 326 -6.93 17.92 11.90
CA ILE A 326 -6.07 17.04 12.71
C ILE A 326 -4.79 17.69 13.22
N GLY A 327 -4.40 18.82 12.66
CA GLY A 327 -3.10 19.43 12.90
C GLY A 327 -3.09 20.94 12.68
N GLN A 328 -1.88 21.45 12.50
CA GLN A 328 -1.60 22.82 12.09
C GLN A 328 -0.52 22.78 11.00
N THR A 329 -0.38 23.88 10.24
CA THR A 329 0.70 24.01 9.26
C THR A 329 2.06 23.89 9.94
N ALA A 330 2.95 23.08 9.35
CA ALA A 330 4.33 22.94 9.80
C ALA A 330 5.30 23.55 8.79
N THR A 331 6.38 24.15 9.29
CA THR A 331 7.49 24.58 8.44
C THR A 331 8.27 23.36 7.99
N ILE A 332 8.45 23.22 6.67
CA ILE A 332 9.24 22.15 6.06
C ILE A 332 10.48 22.75 5.41
N ALA A 333 11.57 21.98 5.36
CA ALA A 333 12.75 22.37 4.61
C ALA A 333 12.43 22.59 3.12
N THR A 334 13.13 23.53 2.50
CA THR A 334 13.04 23.76 1.06
C THR A 334 13.45 22.49 0.31
N PRO A 335 12.66 22.04 -0.68
CA PRO A 335 13.05 20.89 -1.51
C PRO A 335 14.38 21.13 -2.20
N PRO A 336 15.25 20.11 -2.33
CA PRO A 336 16.48 20.23 -3.09
C PRO A 336 16.16 20.47 -4.58
N PRO A 337 17.03 21.14 -5.35
CA PRO A 337 16.81 21.36 -6.78
C PRO A 337 16.54 20.07 -7.57
N ALA A 338 17.18 18.96 -7.17
CA ALA A 338 16.99 17.64 -7.77
C ALA A 338 15.56 17.07 -7.61
N ALA A 339 14.76 17.59 -6.69
CA ALA A 339 13.36 17.19 -6.53
C ALA A 339 12.45 17.71 -7.65
N GLY A 340 12.92 18.63 -8.49
CA GLY A 340 12.14 19.24 -9.57
C GLY A 340 11.24 20.38 -9.11
N ARG A 341 10.24 20.75 -9.94
CA ARG A 341 9.28 21.82 -9.63
C ARG A 341 8.19 21.32 -8.70
N VAL A 342 8.46 21.36 -7.41
CA VAL A 342 7.58 20.81 -6.37
C VAL A 342 7.11 21.92 -5.43
N ALA A 343 5.79 21.99 -5.21
CA ALA A 343 5.22 22.71 -4.08
C ALA A 343 5.10 21.75 -2.89
N VAL A 344 5.44 22.21 -1.68
CA VAL A 344 5.40 21.37 -0.48
C VAL A 344 4.58 22.03 0.61
N ARG A 345 3.72 21.24 1.25
CA ARG A 345 3.03 21.59 2.49
C ARG A 345 3.50 20.74 3.65
N GLY A 346 3.52 21.34 4.83
CA GLY A 346 3.77 20.64 6.09
C GLY A 346 2.52 20.61 6.96
N VAL A 347 2.25 19.47 7.60
CA VAL A 347 1.20 19.35 8.61
C VAL A 347 1.77 18.71 9.87
N ALA A 348 1.73 19.43 10.99
CA ALA A 348 2.03 18.89 12.31
C ALA A 348 0.76 18.27 12.90
N VAL A 349 0.61 16.95 12.74
CA VAL A 349 -0.53 16.18 13.27
C VAL A 349 -0.44 16.14 14.80
N ARG A 350 -1.54 16.51 15.46
CA ARG A 350 -1.58 16.62 16.93
C ARG A 350 -1.30 15.26 17.58
N PRO A 351 -0.56 15.21 18.70
CA PRO A 351 -0.27 13.96 19.40
C PRO A 351 -1.52 13.13 19.74
N SER A 352 -2.62 13.77 20.12
CA SER A 352 -3.88 13.07 20.42
C SER A 352 -4.48 12.34 19.21
N VAL A 353 -4.28 12.84 17.99
CA VAL A 353 -4.70 12.18 16.75
C VAL A 353 -3.75 11.02 16.43
N VAL A 354 -2.44 11.19 16.62
CA VAL A 354 -1.47 10.08 16.48
C VAL A 354 -1.81 8.94 17.45
N LEU A 355 -2.20 9.28 18.68
CA LEU A 355 -2.56 8.31 19.71
C LEU A 355 -3.90 7.61 19.47
N SER A 356 -4.76 8.12 18.58
CA SER A 356 -6.00 7.44 18.18
C SER A 356 -5.80 6.40 17.08
N VAL A 357 -4.58 6.28 16.53
CA VAL A 357 -4.20 5.26 15.56
C VAL A 357 -3.38 4.18 16.27
N THR A 358 -3.83 2.93 16.21
CA THR A 358 -3.08 1.76 16.69
C THR A 358 -2.71 0.88 15.50
N SER A 359 -1.63 0.10 15.61
CA SER A 359 -1.22 -0.83 14.56
C SER A 359 -1.24 -2.27 15.06
N ARG A 360 -1.55 -3.23 14.18
CA ARG A 360 -1.55 -4.66 14.50
C ARG A 360 -1.03 -5.47 13.33
N ASP A 361 -0.12 -6.39 13.63
CA ASP A 361 0.28 -7.45 12.70
C ASP A 361 -0.95 -8.32 12.40
N LEU A 362 -1.40 -8.35 11.15
CA LEU A 362 -2.53 -9.18 10.75
C LEU A 362 -2.48 -9.49 9.26
N ASN A 363 -2.49 -10.77 8.92
CA ASN A 363 -2.71 -11.23 7.56
C ASN A 363 -4.21 -11.27 7.25
N PHE A 364 -4.77 -10.20 6.70
CA PHE A 364 -6.24 -10.09 6.52
C PHE A 364 -6.86 -11.15 5.59
N VAL A 365 -6.03 -11.84 4.79
CA VAL A 365 -6.46 -12.95 3.93
C VAL A 365 -6.79 -14.18 4.76
N VAL A 366 -5.84 -14.66 5.57
CA VAL A 366 -5.95 -15.94 6.29
C VAL A 366 -6.12 -15.78 7.80
N GLN A 367 -6.12 -14.56 8.32
CA GLN A 367 -6.33 -14.20 9.71
C GLN A 367 -7.37 -13.09 9.85
N ARG A 368 -8.04 -13.05 11.00
CA ARG A 368 -8.87 -11.92 11.42
C ARG A 368 -8.74 -11.62 12.91
N ALA A 369 -9.06 -10.40 13.28
CA ALA A 369 -9.24 -10.04 14.68
C ALA A 369 -10.55 -10.64 15.21
N ASP A 370 -10.48 -11.35 16.33
CA ASP A 370 -11.65 -11.84 17.06
C ASP A 370 -12.23 -10.71 17.90
N LEU A 371 -13.27 -10.06 17.35
CA LEU A 371 -13.88 -8.87 17.91
C LEU A 371 -15.24 -9.22 18.52
N ALA A 372 -15.42 -8.82 19.78
CA ALA A 372 -16.75 -8.74 20.38
C ALA A 372 -17.65 -7.85 19.52
N ALA A 373 -18.97 -8.11 19.51
CA ALA A 373 -19.91 -7.39 18.66
C ALA A 373 -19.84 -5.86 18.85
N ALA A 374 -19.63 -5.41 20.09
CA ALA A 374 -19.48 -4.00 20.42
C ALA A 374 -18.20 -3.38 19.84
N ASP A 375 -17.16 -4.18 19.54
CA ASP A 375 -15.82 -3.76 19.11
C ASP A 375 -15.58 -3.83 17.61
N ARG A 376 -16.56 -4.32 16.84
CA ARG A 376 -16.52 -4.37 15.39
C ARG A 376 -16.43 -2.99 14.76
N PHE A 377 -15.86 -2.94 13.56
CA PHE A 377 -15.59 -1.68 12.85
C PHE A 377 -16.86 -1.13 12.19
N ASP A 378 -16.98 0.20 12.17
CA ASP A 378 -18.02 0.92 11.46
C ASP A 378 -17.64 1.09 9.97
N LEU A 379 -16.34 1.21 9.71
CA LEU A 379 -15.74 1.42 8.40
C LEU A 379 -14.44 0.62 8.30
N MET A 380 -14.23 -0.07 7.19
CA MET A 380 -12.96 -0.70 6.84
C MET A 380 -12.50 -0.23 5.46
N LEU A 381 -11.19 -0.04 5.27
CA LEU A 381 -10.61 0.36 3.99
C LEU A 381 -9.47 -0.59 3.61
N ALA A 382 -9.39 -0.92 2.32
CA ALA A 382 -8.25 -1.61 1.73
C ALA A 382 -8.10 -1.13 0.27
N THR A 383 -7.19 -0.19 0.03
CA THR A 383 -7.00 0.43 -1.30
C THR A 383 -5.65 0.03 -1.89
N ASN A 384 -5.64 -0.44 -3.14
CA ASN A 384 -4.46 -1.01 -3.80
C ASN A 384 -3.88 -2.22 -3.05
N ILE A 385 -4.75 -3.04 -2.47
CA ILE A 385 -4.37 -4.17 -1.60
C ILE A 385 -4.82 -5.50 -2.22
N LEU A 386 -6.09 -5.61 -2.59
CA LEU A 386 -6.69 -6.87 -3.02
C LEU A 386 -6.13 -7.33 -4.37
N LEU A 387 -5.63 -6.41 -5.20
CA LEU A 387 -4.99 -6.69 -6.48
C LEU A 387 -3.69 -7.54 -6.38
N TYR A 388 -3.13 -7.69 -5.17
CA TYR A 388 -1.96 -8.54 -4.89
C TYR A 388 -2.32 -10.00 -4.60
N TYR A 389 -3.60 -10.34 -4.60
CA TYR A 389 -4.09 -11.64 -4.19
C TYR A 389 -4.86 -12.31 -5.31
N ASP A 390 -4.85 -13.63 -5.33
CA ASP A 390 -5.69 -14.39 -6.27
C ASP A 390 -7.18 -14.32 -5.89
N VAL A 391 -8.05 -14.89 -6.73
CA VAL A 391 -9.50 -14.84 -6.51
C VAL A 391 -9.92 -15.53 -5.20
N PHE A 392 -9.26 -16.63 -4.82
CA PHE A 392 -9.60 -17.36 -3.60
C PHE A 392 -9.16 -16.58 -2.36
N GLU A 393 -7.94 -16.04 -2.37
CA GLU A 393 -7.40 -15.19 -1.32
C GLU A 393 -8.24 -13.91 -1.16
N GLN A 394 -8.61 -13.24 -2.25
CA GLN A 394 -9.53 -12.09 -2.21
C GLN A 394 -10.86 -12.46 -1.56
N SER A 395 -11.39 -13.66 -1.88
CA SER A 395 -12.64 -14.14 -1.31
C SER A 395 -12.54 -14.41 0.20
N LEU A 396 -11.42 -14.98 0.67
CA LEU A 396 -11.14 -15.17 2.10
C LEU A 396 -11.00 -13.82 2.83
N ALA A 397 -10.28 -12.87 2.23
CA ALA A 397 -10.15 -11.52 2.75
C ALA A 397 -11.51 -10.83 2.91
N MET A 398 -12.36 -10.90 1.89
CA MET A 398 -13.72 -10.34 1.93
C MET A 398 -14.56 -10.99 3.04
N ALA A 399 -14.46 -12.31 3.22
CA ALA A 399 -15.15 -13.01 4.31
C ALA A 399 -14.66 -12.54 5.70
N ASN A 400 -13.36 -12.33 5.87
CA ASN A 400 -12.77 -11.80 7.11
C ASN A 400 -13.20 -10.36 7.39
N ILE A 401 -13.12 -9.47 6.40
CA ILE A 401 -13.58 -8.08 6.48
C ILE A 401 -15.05 -8.07 6.93
N ALA A 402 -15.88 -8.90 6.32
CA ALA A 402 -17.29 -8.97 6.67
C ALA A 402 -17.51 -9.40 8.13
N LYS A 403 -16.69 -10.29 8.69
CA LYS A 403 -16.80 -10.73 10.09
C LYS A 403 -16.32 -9.66 11.08
N MET A 404 -15.38 -8.81 10.67
CA MET A 404 -14.83 -7.72 11.48
C MET A 404 -15.68 -6.44 11.43
N LEU A 405 -16.48 -6.23 10.38
CA LEU A 405 -17.46 -5.14 10.31
C LEU A 405 -18.65 -5.38 11.23
N ARG A 406 -19.24 -4.32 11.77
CA ARG A 406 -20.57 -4.39 12.42
C ARG A 406 -21.68 -4.57 11.37
N PRO A 407 -22.88 -5.08 11.72
CA PRO A 407 -24.03 -5.03 10.82
C PRO A 407 -24.27 -3.59 10.32
N GLY A 408 -24.44 -3.41 9.00
CA GLY A 408 -24.56 -2.09 8.38
C GLY A 408 -23.26 -1.30 8.27
N GLY A 409 -22.12 -1.85 8.71
CA GLY A 409 -20.80 -1.26 8.50
C GLY A 409 -20.39 -1.29 7.03
N LEU A 410 -19.45 -0.41 6.66
CA LEU A 410 -19.02 -0.24 5.27
C LEU A 410 -17.58 -0.69 5.03
N PHE A 411 -17.34 -1.27 3.86
CA PHE A 411 -16.00 -1.58 3.35
C PHE A 411 -15.73 -0.78 2.08
N LEU A 412 -14.59 -0.09 1.99
CA LEU A 412 -14.17 0.70 0.82
C LEU A 412 -12.90 0.12 0.20
N THR A 413 -12.89 0.00 -1.13
CA THR A 413 -11.71 -0.39 -1.91
C THR A 413 -11.79 0.20 -3.33
N ASN A 414 -10.64 0.50 -3.93
CA ASN A 414 -10.51 0.80 -5.36
C ASN A 414 -10.16 -0.45 -6.19
N ASP A 415 -10.00 -1.60 -5.54
CA ASP A 415 -9.75 -2.87 -6.20
C ASP A 415 -11.07 -3.48 -6.67
N ARG A 416 -11.05 -4.05 -7.88
CA ARG A 416 -12.17 -4.86 -8.36
C ARG A 416 -12.13 -6.21 -7.63
N VAL A 417 -13.26 -6.64 -7.08
CA VAL A 417 -13.41 -7.95 -6.42
C VAL A 417 -14.65 -8.66 -6.91
N PHE A 418 -14.64 -9.99 -6.83
CA PHE A 418 -15.81 -10.80 -7.13
C PHE A 418 -16.75 -10.87 -5.92
N GLU A 419 -18.00 -10.46 -6.10
CA GLU A 419 -19.05 -10.65 -5.10
C GLU A 419 -19.54 -12.09 -5.12
N LEU A 420 -19.11 -12.88 -4.13
CA LEU A 420 -19.61 -14.23 -3.95
C LEU A 420 -21.02 -14.21 -3.33
N PRO A 421 -21.96 -15.05 -3.81
CA PRO A 421 -23.28 -15.19 -3.20
C PRO A 421 -23.23 -15.49 -1.69
N SER A 422 -22.23 -16.25 -1.25
CA SER A 422 -21.99 -16.63 0.14
C SER A 422 -21.40 -15.52 1.02
N SER A 423 -20.86 -14.45 0.43
CA SER A 423 -20.41 -13.28 1.19
C SER A 423 -21.62 -12.49 1.71
N PRO A 424 -21.57 -11.92 2.92
CA PRO A 424 -22.60 -10.99 3.38
C PRO A 424 -22.31 -9.53 2.96
N LEU A 425 -21.16 -9.25 2.32
CA LEU A 425 -20.88 -7.94 1.74
C LEU A 425 -21.57 -7.80 0.38
N ARG A 426 -22.25 -6.67 0.16
CA ARG A 426 -22.89 -6.32 -1.12
C ARG A 426 -22.46 -4.94 -1.53
N SER A 427 -22.12 -4.75 -2.81
CA SER A 427 -21.86 -3.41 -3.34
C SER A 427 -23.12 -2.56 -3.14
N ALA A 428 -22.92 -1.40 -2.53
CA ALA A 428 -24.00 -0.46 -2.24
C ALA A 428 -23.81 0.86 -3.02
N GLY A 429 -22.61 1.13 -3.54
CA GLY A 429 -22.39 2.18 -4.52
C GLY A 429 -20.93 2.27 -4.97
N MET A 430 -20.67 3.18 -5.89
CA MET A 430 -19.34 3.48 -6.41
C MET A 430 -19.14 4.97 -6.62
N THR A 431 -17.88 5.41 -6.56
CA THR A 431 -17.49 6.79 -6.81
C THR A 431 -16.31 6.79 -7.78
N ASP A 432 -16.52 7.39 -8.95
CA ASP A 432 -15.46 7.66 -9.92
C ASP A 432 -14.75 8.96 -9.53
N VAL A 433 -13.42 8.92 -9.47
CA VAL A 433 -12.60 10.04 -9.02
C VAL A 433 -11.53 10.31 -10.05
N VAL A 434 -11.42 11.57 -10.49
CA VAL A 434 -10.39 12.01 -11.43
C VAL A 434 -9.26 12.69 -10.66
N TYR A 435 -8.04 12.16 -10.82
CA TYR A 435 -6.83 12.70 -10.21
C TYR A 435 -6.08 13.63 -11.16
N LEU A 436 -5.95 13.23 -12.43
CA LEU A 436 -5.18 13.95 -13.43
C LEU A 436 -6.05 14.29 -14.64
N GLU A 437 -5.97 15.54 -15.07
CA GLU A 437 -6.68 16.08 -16.22
C GLU A 437 -5.68 16.51 -17.30
N GLN A 438 -5.41 15.62 -18.27
CA GLN A 438 -4.54 15.94 -19.40
C GLN A 438 -5.38 16.32 -20.63
N PRO A 439 -5.19 17.54 -21.19
CA PRO A 439 -5.84 17.92 -22.44
C PRO A 439 -5.55 16.92 -23.56
N GLY A 440 -6.58 16.35 -24.16
CA GLY A 440 -6.45 15.39 -25.28
C GLY A 440 -6.14 13.94 -24.86
N ALA A 441 -6.10 13.61 -23.57
CA ALA A 441 -5.95 12.25 -23.08
C ALA A 441 -7.12 11.86 -22.16
N SER A 442 -7.33 10.55 -21.98
CA SER A 442 -8.31 10.05 -20.99
C SER A 442 -7.91 10.49 -19.58
N ALA A 443 -8.88 10.98 -18.82
CA ALA A 443 -8.69 11.32 -17.41
C ALA A 443 -8.15 10.11 -16.65
N LYS A 444 -7.11 10.31 -15.82
CA LYS A 444 -6.58 9.27 -14.94
C LYS A 444 -7.17 9.41 -13.55
N GLY A 445 -7.60 8.30 -12.98
CA GLY A 445 -8.41 8.27 -11.78
C GLY A 445 -8.69 6.85 -11.33
N ASP A 446 -9.36 6.74 -10.20
CA ASP A 446 -9.81 5.46 -9.64
C ASP A 446 -11.33 5.42 -9.52
N ARG A 447 -11.85 4.18 -9.51
CA ARG A 447 -13.21 3.89 -9.08
C ARG A 447 -13.15 3.24 -7.71
N ILE A 448 -13.71 3.90 -6.69
CA ILE A 448 -13.83 3.32 -5.36
C ILE A 448 -15.24 2.74 -5.20
N THR A 449 -15.32 1.46 -4.89
CA THR A 449 -16.57 0.78 -4.54
C THR A 449 -16.71 0.72 -3.03
N TRP A 450 -17.92 0.96 -2.53
CA TRP A 450 -18.26 0.75 -1.13
C TRP A 450 -19.31 -0.35 -0.98
N TYR A 451 -18.98 -1.31 -0.12
CA TYR A 451 -19.79 -2.47 0.20
C TYR A 451 -20.43 -2.28 1.56
N ARG A 452 -21.67 -2.75 1.72
CA ARG A 452 -22.36 -2.81 3.01
C ARG A 452 -22.45 -4.25 3.49
N ARG A 453 -22.23 -4.45 4.80
CA ARG A 453 -22.43 -5.74 5.48
C ARG A 453 -23.86 -5.90 5.99
#